data_AF-A0A5J4TFY8-F1
#
_entry.id   AF-A0A5J4TFY8-F1
#
_cell.length_a   1.000
_cell.length_b   1.000
_cell.length_c   1.000
_cell.angle_alpha   90.00
_cell.angle_beta   90.00
_cell.angle_gamma   90.00
#
_symmetry.space_group_name_H-M   'P 1'
#
loop_
_entity.id
_entity.type
_entity.pdbx_description
1 polymer ?
#
loop_
_entity_poly.entity_id
_entity_poly.type
_entity_poly.pdbx_seq_one_letter_code
_entity_poly.pdbx_strand_id
1 'polypeptide(L)'
;MQGINTLTLDDKQLLFQQDMQIIVQQLGLRNPVQLGAGSYGRVYSAQDIDGTYIAIKVQNVQDYQNQEFAAAGILNQIPCNYFTKTHGEKKLGDRVFLAMEFCNMGGLDVTIKKSLMPRASILTIIAHDFCKKY
;
A
#
# COMPACT_ATOMS: atom_id res chain seq x y z
N MET A 1 -9.96 20.03 -3.35
CA MET A 1 -9.88 18.70 -3.97
C MET A 1 -10.95 17.81 -3.38
N GLN A 2 -11.71 17.13 -4.24
CA GLN A 2 -12.72 16.18 -3.81
C GLN A 2 -12.01 14.88 -3.39
N GLY A 3 -11.84 14.68 -2.08
CA GLY A 3 -11.32 13.41 -1.56
C GLY A 3 -12.23 12.26 -2.00
N ILE A 4 -11.73 11.02 -2.04
CA ILE A 4 -12.51 9.89 -2.56
C ILE A 4 -13.91 9.80 -1.93
N ASN A 5 -14.06 10.23 -0.68
CA ASN A 5 -15.33 10.23 0.05
C ASN A 5 -16.41 11.16 -0.54
N THR A 6 -16.04 12.18 -1.30
CA THR A 6 -16.99 13.14 -1.91
C THR A 6 -17.44 12.74 -3.31
N LEU A 7 -16.84 11.70 -3.90
CA LEU A 7 -17.23 11.16 -5.20
C LEU A 7 -18.53 10.34 -5.08
N THR A 8 -19.31 10.35 -6.16
CA THR A 8 -20.47 9.46 -6.31
C THR A 8 -20.02 8.00 -6.35
N LEU A 9 -20.95 7.06 -6.18
CA LEU A 9 -20.63 5.63 -6.27
C LEU A 9 -20.12 5.26 -7.66
N ASP A 10 -20.75 5.79 -8.70
CA ASP A 10 -20.38 5.52 -10.09
C ASP A 10 -18.99 6.09 -10.42
N ASP A 11 -18.69 7.31 -9.97
CA ASP A 11 -17.36 7.91 -10.15
C ASP A 11 -16.27 7.14 -9.41
N LYS A 12 -16.56 6.63 -8.20
CA LYS A 12 -15.63 5.77 -7.46
C LYS A 12 -15.36 4.49 -8.22
N GLN A 13 -16.41 3.85 -8.75
CA GLN A 13 -16.27 2.60 -9.48
C GLN A 13 -15.48 2.79 -10.77
N LEU A 14 -15.74 3.86 -11.51
CA LEU A 14 -14.98 4.23 -12.70
C LEU A 14 -13.52 4.49 -12.36
N LEU A 15 -13.25 5.24 -11.29
CA LEU A 15 -11.89 5.52 -10.82
C LEU A 15 -11.14 4.22 -10.49
N PHE A 16 -11.77 3.30 -9.76
CA PHE A 16 -11.16 2.01 -9.43
C PHE A 16 -10.89 1.16 -10.67
N GLN A 17 -11.81 1.13 -11.63
CA GLN A 17 -11.62 0.42 -12.90
C GLN A 17 -10.44 0.98 -13.69
N GLN A 18 -10.33 2.30 -13.79
CA GLN A 18 -9.22 2.96 -14.48
C GLN A 18 -7.87 2.64 -13.81
N ASP A 19 -7.80 2.70 -12.48
CA ASP A 19 -6.58 2.35 -11.75
C ASP A 19 -6.15 0.90 -12.03
N MET A 20 -7.10 -0.05 -11.98
CA MET A 20 -6.82 -1.46 -12.28
C MET A 20 -6.39 -1.68 -13.73
N GLN A 21 -6.98 -0.96 -14.69
CA GLN A 21 -6.55 -1.00 -16.10
C GLN A 21 -5.12 -0.48 -16.26
N ILE A 22 -4.76 0.62 -15.60
CA ILE A 22 -3.39 1.16 -15.65
C ILE A 22 -2.40 0.18 -15.01
N ILE A 23 -2.74 -0.42 -13.87
CA ILE A 23 -1.91 -1.44 -13.21
C ILE A 23 -1.60 -2.60 -14.18
N VAL A 24 -2.59 -3.08 -14.91
CA VAL A 24 -2.39 -4.18 -15.87
C VAL A 24 -1.62 -3.73 -17.11
N GLN A 25 -2.10 -2.67 -17.76
CA GLN A 25 -1.63 -2.30 -19.11
C GLN A 25 -0.31 -1.53 -19.09
N GLN A 26 -0.04 -0.76 -18.04
CA GLN A 26 1.12 0.14 -17.98
C GLN A 26 2.15 -0.23 -16.93
N LEU A 27 1.77 -0.99 -15.89
CA LEU A 27 2.72 -1.54 -14.93
C LEU A 27 3.05 -3.03 -15.20
N GLY A 28 2.27 -3.70 -16.05
CA GLY A 28 2.51 -5.11 -16.40
C GLY A 28 2.14 -6.10 -15.30
N LEU A 29 1.45 -5.64 -14.24
CA LEU A 29 1.05 -6.47 -13.12
C LEU A 29 -0.27 -7.17 -13.39
N ARG A 30 -0.49 -8.32 -12.78
CA ARG A 30 -1.62 -9.21 -13.05
C ARG A 30 -2.60 -9.23 -11.88
N ASN A 31 -3.85 -9.55 -12.17
CA ASN A 31 -4.89 -9.82 -11.16
C ASN A 31 -5.03 -8.72 -10.09
N PRO A 32 -5.18 -7.44 -10.45
CA PRO A 32 -5.31 -6.39 -9.46
C PRO A 32 -6.61 -6.57 -8.64
N VAL A 33 -6.49 -6.49 -7.32
CA VAL A 33 -7.62 -6.55 -6.39
C VAL A 33 -7.54 -5.36 -5.46
N GLN A 34 -8.64 -4.61 -5.35
CA GLN A 34 -8.76 -3.52 -4.40
C GLN A 34 -8.68 -4.05 -2.95
N LEU A 35 -7.78 -3.47 -2.15
CA LEU A 35 -7.62 -3.80 -0.73
C LEU A 35 -8.31 -2.76 0.16
N GLY A 36 -8.27 -1.49 -0.24
CA GLY A 36 -8.85 -0.41 0.54
C GLY A 36 -8.71 0.95 -0.13
N ALA A 37 -9.44 1.91 0.39
CA ALA A 37 -9.31 3.30 0.00
C ALA A 37 -9.50 4.20 1.22
N GLY A 38 -8.70 5.26 1.31
CA GLY A 38 -8.78 6.24 2.39
C GLY A 38 -8.48 7.65 1.89
N SER A 39 -8.36 8.59 2.82
CA SER A 39 -8.13 10.00 2.52
C SER A 39 -6.83 10.26 1.75
N TYR A 40 -5.85 9.37 1.87
CA TYR A 40 -4.51 9.52 1.29
C TYR A 40 -4.26 8.64 0.07
N GLY A 41 -5.30 8.04 -0.51
CA GLY A 41 -5.17 7.21 -1.71
C GLY A 41 -5.90 5.87 -1.64
N ARG A 42 -5.69 5.07 -2.69
CA ARG A 42 -6.32 3.77 -2.92
C ARG A 42 -5.23 2.71 -2.95
N VAL A 43 -5.50 1.52 -2.45
CA VAL A 43 -4.51 0.45 -2.36
C VAL A 43 -5.05 -0.81 -3.03
N TYR A 44 -4.20 -1.43 -3.83
CA TYR A 44 -4.47 -2.66 -4.57
C TYR A 44 -3.40 -3.69 -4.23
N SER A 45 -3.76 -4.97 -4.31
CA SER A 45 -2.78 -6.04 -4.51
C SER A 45 -2.74 -6.38 -5.98
N ALA A 46 -1.59 -6.80 -6.49
CA ALA A 46 -1.42 -7.37 -7.82
C ALA A 46 -0.27 -8.38 -7.80
N GLN A 47 -0.14 -9.18 -8.85
CA GLN A 47 0.93 -10.17 -9.00
C GLN A 47 1.95 -9.69 -10.04
N ASP A 48 3.24 -9.82 -9.74
CA ASP A 48 4.31 -9.66 -10.73
C ASP A 48 4.38 -10.89 -11.66
N ILE A 49 5.26 -10.84 -12.65
CA ILE A 49 5.44 -11.87 -13.69
C ILE A 49 5.73 -13.26 -13.12
N ASP A 50 6.40 -13.33 -11.97
CA ASP A 50 6.76 -14.55 -11.24
C ASP A 50 5.65 -15.04 -10.28
N GLY A 51 4.54 -14.30 -10.16
CA GLY A 51 3.44 -14.59 -9.26
C GLY A 51 3.59 -14.00 -7.85
N THR A 52 4.67 -13.27 -7.57
CA THR A 52 4.87 -12.56 -6.30
C THR A 52 3.82 -11.47 -6.12
N TYR A 53 3.22 -11.41 -4.93
CA TYR A 53 2.25 -10.36 -4.62
C TYR A 53 2.95 -9.04 -4.27
N ILE A 54 2.43 -7.95 -4.83
CA ILE A 54 2.87 -6.57 -4.61
C ILE A 54 1.67 -5.73 -4.19
N ALA A 55 1.86 -4.82 -3.24
CA ALA A 55 0.89 -3.78 -2.92
C ALA A 55 1.14 -2.53 -3.77
N ILE A 56 0.10 -1.99 -4.40
CA ILE A 56 0.15 -0.76 -5.20
C ILE A 56 -0.70 0.30 -4.54
N LYS A 57 -0.07 1.36 -4.04
CA LYS A 57 -0.76 2.56 -3.54
C LYS A 57 -0.87 3.59 -4.66
N VAL A 58 -2.09 4.06 -4.93
CA VAL A 58 -2.41 5.05 -5.95
C VAL A 58 -2.86 6.34 -5.28
N GLN A 59 -2.21 7.45 -5.63
CA GLN A 59 -2.47 8.78 -5.10
C GLN A 59 -2.60 9.77 -6.26
N ASN A 60 -3.32 10.88 -6.05
CA ASN A 60 -3.25 11.98 -7.01
C ASN A 60 -1.92 12.70 -6.83
N VAL A 61 -1.30 13.15 -7.93
CA VAL A 61 -0.02 13.88 -7.91
C VAL A 61 -0.10 15.16 -7.06
N GLN A 62 -1.28 15.80 -7.01
CA GLN A 62 -1.47 17.02 -6.21
C GLN A 62 -1.50 16.75 -4.70
N ASP A 63 -1.99 15.57 -4.31
CA ASP A 63 -2.01 15.11 -2.91
C ASP A 63 -0.69 14.42 -2.53
N TYR A 64 0.11 14.07 -3.54
CA TYR A 64 1.36 13.37 -3.37
C TYR A 64 2.45 14.29 -2.84
N GLN A 65 2.75 14.14 -1.55
CA GLN A 65 3.90 14.79 -0.95
C GLN A 65 5.14 13.99 -1.33
N ASN A 66 6.04 14.54 -2.16
CA ASN A 66 7.33 13.91 -2.51
C ASN A 66 8.14 13.46 -1.27
N GLN A 67 7.81 13.98 -0.08
CA GLN A 67 8.35 13.55 1.20
C GLN A 67 8.03 12.08 1.54
N GLU A 68 6.89 11.53 1.09
CA GLU A 68 6.48 10.15 1.41
C GLU A 68 7.43 9.12 0.78
N PHE A 69 7.77 9.29 -0.50
CA PHE A 69 8.76 8.41 -1.15
C PHE A 69 10.19 8.72 -0.76
N ALA A 70 10.53 9.98 -0.46
CA ALA A 70 11.84 10.30 0.12
C ALA A 70 12.03 9.57 1.46
N ALA A 71 11.00 9.57 2.32
CA ALA A 71 11.01 8.82 3.57
C ALA A 71 11.07 7.31 3.33
N ALA A 72 10.32 6.79 2.35
CA ALA A 72 10.40 5.38 1.96
C ALA A 72 11.83 4.98 1.51
N GLY A 73 12.52 5.85 0.78
CA GLY A 73 13.91 5.65 0.39
C GLY A 73 14.88 5.57 1.57
N ILE A 74 14.63 6.32 2.65
CA ILE A 74 15.39 6.22 3.91
C ILE A 74 15.05 4.90 4.61
N LEU A 75 13.77 4.56 4.75
CA LEU A 75 13.33 3.33 5.40
C LEU A 75 13.87 2.07 4.72
N ASN A 76 13.95 2.07 3.39
CA ASN A 76 14.54 0.97 2.62
C ASN A 76 16.03 0.74 2.89
N GLN A 77 16.77 1.75 3.35
CA GLN A 77 18.19 1.62 3.71
C GLN A 77 18.39 1.03 5.09
N ILE A 78 17.36 1.02 5.93
CA ILE A 78 17.41 0.45 7.26
C ILE A 78 17.27 -1.08 7.11
N PRO A 79 18.25 -1.89 7.54
CA PRO A 79 18.18 -3.34 7.44
C PRO A 79 17.24 -3.90 8.51
N CYS A 80 15.94 -3.70 8.32
CA CYS A 80 14.88 -4.10 9.25
C CYS A 80 13.78 -4.83 8.49
N ASN A 81 13.46 -6.04 8.93
CA ASN A 81 12.40 -6.86 8.32
C ASN A 81 10.98 -6.42 8.71
N TYR A 82 10.86 -5.44 9.61
CA TYR A 82 9.58 -4.95 10.12
C TYR A 82 9.08 -3.68 9.41
N PHE A 83 9.89 -3.10 8.52
CA PHE A 83 9.44 -2.03 7.64
C PHE A 83 9.07 -2.60 6.28
N THR A 84 7.85 -2.30 5.84
CA THR A 84 7.41 -2.60 4.49
C THR A 84 8.30 -1.86 3.49
N LYS A 85 8.96 -2.61 2.61
CA LYS A 85 9.83 -1.99 1.60
C LYS A 85 9.00 -1.39 0.47
N THR A 86 9.48 -0.26 -0.04
CA THR A 86 8.95 0.36 -1.26
C THR A 86 9.88 0.01 -2.41
N HIS A 87 9.37 -0.63 -3.45
CA HIS A 87 10.16 -1.08 -4.59
C HIS A 87 10.37 0.03 -5.63
N GLY A 88 9.45 0.99 -5.72
CA GLY A 88 9.57 2.12 -6.63
C GLY A 88 8.28 2.92 -6.77
N GLU A 89 8.34 3.98 -7.57
CA GLU A 89 7.19 4.80 -7.95
C GLU A 89 7.09 4.95 -9.48
N LYS A 90 5.88 5.15 -9.97
CA LYS A 90 5.63 5.57 -11.36
C LYS A 90 4.56 6.66 -11.39
N LYS A 91 4.86 7.78 -12.04
CA LYS A 91 3.91 8.88 -12.26
C LYS A 91 3.28 8.72 -13.64
N LEU A 92 1.96 8.69 -13.69
CA LEU A 92 1.19 8.50 -14.91
C LEU A 92 0.03 9.50 -14.91
N GLY A 93 0.11 10.51 -15.76
CA GLY A 93 -0.87 11.60 -15.80
C GLY A 93 -0.95 12.34 -14.46
N ASP A 94 -2.14 12.37 -13.87
CA ASP A 94 -2.44 12.99 -12.58
C ASP A 94 -2.29 12.05 -11.39
N ARG A 95 -1.75 10.83 -11.59
CA ARG A 95 -1.63 9.80 -10.56
C ARG A 95 -0.19 9.37 -10.31
N VAL A 96 0.10 9.01 -9.07
CA VAL A 96 1.34 8.36 -8.63
C VAL A 96 1.01 6.95 -8.15
N PHE A 97 1.76 5.98 -8.64
CA PHE A 97 1.67 4.57 -8.28
C PHE A 97 2.93 4.18 -7.51
N LEU A 98 2.77 3.77 -6.26
CA LEU A 98 3.85 3.32 -5.39
C LEU A 98 3.77 1.79 -5.25
N ALA A 99 4.83 1.09 -5.65
CA ALA A 99 4.95 -0.35 -5.48
C ALA A 99 5.61 -0.68 -4.16
N MET A 100 4.99 -1.55 -3.35
CA MET A 100 5.41 -1.87 -1.99
C MET A 100 5.29 -3.37 -1.72
N GLU A 101 6.02 -3.88 -0.73
CA GLU A 101 5.86 -5.25 -0.24
C GLU A 101 4.40 -5.49 0.19
N PHE A 102 3.86 -6.65 -0.18
CA PHE A 102 2.50 -7.02 0.18
C PHE A 102 2.44 -7.69 1.56
N CYS A 103 1.75 -7.06 2.51
CA CYS A 103 1.49 -7.62 3.83
C CYS A 103 0.13 -8.34 3.86
N ASN A 104 0.16 -9.67 3.77
CA ASN A 104 -1.03 -10.53 3.61
C ASN A 104 -1.96 -10.60 4.84
N MET A 105 -1.52 -10.15 6.02
CA MET A 105 -2.34 -10.17 7.25
C MET A 105 -3.23 -8.92 7.42
N GLY A 106 -3.10 -7.94 6.52
CA GLY A 106 -3.78 -6.64 6.62
C GLY A 106 -3.22 -5.76 7.73
N GLY A 107 -4.00 -4.76 8.14
CA GLY A 107 -3.63 -3.86 9.24
C GLY A 107 -3.59 -4.58 10.59
N LEU A 108 -2.66 -4.17 11.47
CA LEU A 108 -2.47 -4.78 12.79
C LEU A 108 -3.76 -4.78 13.62
N ASP A 109 -4.56 -3.73 13.54
CA ASP A 109 -5.84 -3.64 14.25
C ASP A 109 -6.83 -4.72 13.80
N VAL A 110 -6.87 -5.03 12.50
CA VAL A 110 -7.69 -6.10 11.93
C VAL A 110 -7.18 -7.46 12.43
N THR A 111 -5.87 -7.67 12.44
CA THR A 111 -5.27 -8.93 12.92
C THR A 111 -5.54 -9.16 14.41
N ILE A 112 -5.46 -8.11 15.23
CA ILE A 112 -5.82 -8.14 16.66
C ILE A 112 -7.30 -8.48 16.83
N LYS A 113 -8.20 -7.77 16.14
CA LYS A 113 -9.66 -7.98 16.25
C LYS A 113 -10.09 -9.38 15.82
N LYS A 114 -9.40 -9.97 14.83
CA LYS A 114 -9.67 -11.34 14.36
C LYS A 114 -9.07 -12.42 15.26
N SER A 115 -8.41 -12.06 16.37
CA SER A 115 -7.68 -13.00 17.25
C SER A 115 -6.67 -13.86 16.48
N LEU A 116 -6.19 -13.37 15.33
CA LEU A 116 -5.15 -14.00 14.52
C LEU A 116 -3.75 -13.68 15.07
N MET A 117 -3.67 -12.74 16.01
CA MET A 117 -2.47 -12.43 16.75
C MET A 117 -2.14 -13.58 17.71
N PRO A 118 -0.94 -14.17 17.64
CA PRO A 118 -0.56 -15.25 18.52
C PRO A 118 -0.28 -14.73 19.94
N ARG A 119 -0.07 -15.67 20.89
CA ARG A 119 0.08 -15.47 22.34
C ARG A 119 0.78 -14.16 22.73
N ALA A 120 0.42 -13.62 23.91
CA ALA A 120 0.99 -12.38 24.48
C ALA A 120 2.52 -12.26 24.38
N SER A 121 3.26 -13.37 24.41
CA SER A 121 4.72 -13.40 24.18
C SER A 121 5.14 -12.86 22.81
N ILE A 122 4.40 -13.12 21.74
CA ILE A 122 4.68 -12.56 20.40
C ILE A 122 4.29 -11.09 20.32
N LEU A 123 3.24 -10.67 21.05
CA LEU A 123 2.91 -9.26 21.20
C LEU A 123 4.02 -8.50 21.93
N THR A 124 4.59 -9.11 22.96
CA THR A 124 5.76 -8.58 23.67
C THR A 124 6.99 -8.53 22.77
N ILE A 125 7.21 -9.53 21.90
CA ILE A 125 8.31 -9.51 20.92
C ILE A 125 8.10 -8.39 19.89
N ILE A 126 6.91 -8.30 19.30
CA ILE A 126 6.57 -7.24 18.33
C ILE A 126 6.70 -5.86 18.98
N ALA A 127 6.15 -5.68 20.19
CA ALA A 127 6.24 -4.42 20.92
C ALA A 127 7.68 -4.09 21.37
N HIS A 128 8.43 -5.08 21.84
CA HIS A 128 9.85 -4.93 22.18
C HIS A 128 10.67 -4.57 20.94
N ASP A 129 10.41 -5.18 19.79
CA ASP A 129 11.14 -4.95 18.56
C ASP A 129 10.77 -3.60 17.91
N PHE A 130 9.52 -3.13 18.05
CA PHE A 130 9.14 -1.75 17.67
C PHE A 130 9.73 -0.71 18.64
N CYS A 131 9.84 -1.03 19.93
CA CYS A 131 10.30 -0.09 20.95
C CYS A 131 11.83 -0.07 21.13
N LYS A 132 12.56 -1.07 20.63
CA LYS A 132 14.03 -1.02 20.52
C LYS A 132 14.42 -0.09 19.36
N LYS A 133 14.42 1.20 19.65
CA LYS A 133 15.14 2.21 18.87
C LYS A 133 16.62 1.84 18.78
N TYR A 134 17.19 2.06 17.58
CA TYR A 134 18.61 2.28 17.35
C TYR A 134 19.19 3.31 18.35
#